data_AF-A0A7X9HE51-F1
#
_entry.id   AF-A0A7X9HE51-F1
#
_cell.length_a   1.000
_cell.length_b   1.000
_cell.length_c   1.000
_cell.angle_alpha   90.00
_cell.angle_beta   90.00
_cell.angle_gamma   90.00
#
_symmetry.space_group_name_H-M   'P 1'
#
loop_
_entity.id
_entity.type
_entity.pdbx_description
1 polymer ?
#
loop_
_entity_poly.entity_id
_entity_poly.type
_entity_poly.pdbx_seq_one_letter_code
_entity_poly.pdbx_strand_id
1 'polypeptide(L)' 'LVFYLGVGAGFHDWEKDRKNDHEEENRIDVRIPVGLEYTFTKVPVGIFIELVPALRIIPDVDFDIRGGLGARYYF' A
#
# COMPACT_ATOMS: atom_id res chain seq x y z
N LEU A 1 -9.40 4.11 -19.56
CA LEU A 1 -9.46 4.42 -18.11
C LEU A 1 -10.14 3.24 -17.45
N VAL A 2 -9.48 2.63 -16.48
CA VAL A 2 -9.93 1.44 -15.74
C VAL A 2 -10.01 1.81 -14.26
N PHE A 3 -11.10 1.43 -13.60
CA PHE A 3 -11.23 1.55 -12.16
C PHE A 3 -10.95 0.19 -11.52
N TYR A 4 -10.22 0.18 -10.40
CA TYR A 4 -9.97 -1.03 -9.64
C TYR A 4 -10.24 -0.83 -8.15
N LEU A 5 -10.74 -1.89 -7.53
CA LEU A 5 -10.92 -2.03 -6.09
C LEU A 5 -10.20 -3.31 -5.66
N GLY A 6 -9.35 -3.22 -4.66
CA GLY A 6 -8.65 -4.36 -4.09
C GLY A 6 -8.86 -4.47 -2.59
N VAL A 7 -8.43 -5.60 -2.05
CA VAL A 7 -8.29 -5.84 -0.61
C VAL A 7 -6.97 -6.55 -0.39
N GLY A 8 -6.27 -6.22 0.68
CA GLY A 8 -5.02 -6.87 1.04
C GLY A 8 -4.70 -6.74 2.51
N ALA A 9 -3.70 -7.50 2.96
CA ALA A 9 -3.08 -7.34 4.26
C ALA A 9 -1.57 -7.13 4.10
N GLY A 10 -0.95 -6.47 5.07
CA GLY A 10 0.48 -6.22 5.14
C GLY A 10 1.03 -6.70 6.48
N PHE A 11 2.20 -7.31 6.45
CA PHE A 11 3.05 -7.51 7.63
C PHE A 11 4.32 -6.72 7.39
N HIS A 12 4.63 -5.78 8.29
CA HIS A 12 5.86 -5.02 8.24
C HIS A 12 6.68 -5.28 9.50
N ASP A 13 7.84 -5.87 9.28
CA ASP A 13 8.89 -6.03 10.27
C ASP A 13 9.87 -4.87 10.09
N TRP A 14 9.95 -3.96 11.06
CA TRP A 14 10.93 -2.87 11.05
C TRP A 14 12.03 -3.21 12.04
N GLU A 15 13.14 -3.77 11.56
CA GLU A 15 14.34 -3.97 12.38
C GLU A 15 15.03 -2.62 12.58
N LYS A 16 14.82 -2.00 13.74
CA LYS A 16 15.60 -0.83 14.18
C LYS A 16 16.90 -1.33 14.80
N ASP A 17 17.97 -1.26 14.03
CA ASP A 17 19.35 -1.39 14.51
C ASP A 17 19.73 -0.16 15.38
N ARG A 18 19.19 -0.09 16.60
CA ARG A 18 19.71 0.79 17.67
C ARG A 18 19.62 0.10 19.02
N LYS A 19 20.82 -0.18 19.57
CA LYS A 19 21.03 -0.58 20.96
C LYS A 19 20.25 0.32 21.92
N ASN A 20 19.53 -0.32 22.83
CA ASN A 20 18.80 0.21 24.00
C ASN A 20 17.37 0.68 23.72
N ASP A 21 16.47 -0.27 23.47
CA ASP A 21 15.17 -0.49 24.14
C ASP A 21 14.35 -1.44 23.25
N HIS A 22 14.10 -2.66 23.75
CA HIS A 22 13.43 -3.74 23.03
C HIS A 22 11.93 -3.47 22.89
N GLU A 23 11.52 -2.86 21.78
CA GLU A 23 10.14 -2.94 21.31
C GLU A 23 10.17 -3.33 19.83
N GLU A 24 10.30 -4.64 19.58
CA GLU A 24 10.01 -5.26 18.27
C GLU A 24 8.51 -5.10 17.99
N GLU A 25 8.12 -3.96 17.43
CA GLU A 25 6.73 -3.73 17.04
C GLU A 25 6.46 -4.35 15.67
N ASN A 26 6.05 -5.61 15.68
CA ASN A 26 5.43 -6.24 14.52
C ASN A 26 4.19 -5.45 14.11
N ARG A 27 4.12 -5.03 12.84
CA ARG A 27 2.95 -4.27 12.34
C ARG A 27 2.16 -5.11 11.38
N ILE A 28 0.87 -5.26 11.69
CA ILE A 28 -0.11 -5.90 10.83
C ILE A 28 -1.14 -4.87 10.42
N ASP A 29 -1.42 -4.78 9.12
CA ASP A 29 -2.44 -3.91 8.57
C ASP A 29 -3.34 -4.62 7.55
N VAL A 30 -4.59 -4.18 7.46
CA VAL A 30 -5.53 -4.53 6.39
C VAL A 30 -5.76 -3.27 5.57
N ARG A 31 -5.79 -3.39 4.25
CA ARG A 31 -5.89 -2.26 3.33
C ARG A 31 -6.87 -2.51 2.20
N ILE A 32 -7.52 -1.44 1.76
CA ILE A 32 -8.53 -1.46 0.70
C ILE A 32 -8.11 -0.45 -0.38
N PRO A 33 -7.20 -0.80 -1.30
CA PRO A 33 -6.80 0.10 -2.36
C PRO A 33 -7.94 0.35 -3.36
N VAL A 34 -8.20 1.61 -3.63
CA VAL A 34 -9.13 2.11 -4.65
C VAL A 34 -8.35 2.95 -5.65
N GLY A 35 -8.37 2.59 -6.92
CA GLY A 35 -7.54 3.27 -7.90
C GLY A 35 -8.14 3.42 -9.28
N LEU A 36 -7.54 4.33 -10.03
CA LEU A 36 -7.81 4.61 -11.43
C LEU A 36 -6.53 4.40 -12.22
N GLU A 37 -6.62 3.65 -13.31
CA GLU A 37 -5.53 3.42 -14.23
C GLU A 37 -5.85 3.93 -15.64
N TYR A 38 -4.91 4.66 -16.23
CA TYR A 38 -4.89 4.98 -17.64
C TYR A 38 -3.80 4.18 -18.35
N THR A 39 -4.21 3.13 -19.06
CA THR A 39 -3.32 2.32 -19.90
C THR A 39 -3.18 2.94 -21.29
N PHE A 40 -1.94 3.15 -21.74
CA PHE A 40 -1.69 3.66 -23.08
C PHE A 40 -1.87 2.54 -24.11
N THR A 41 -2.55 2.82 -25.22
CA THR A 41 -2.80 1.80 -26.26
C THR A 41 -1.60 1.54 -27.18
N LYS A 42 -0.69 2.52 -27.28
CA LYS A 42 0.45 2.49 -28.21
C LYS A 42 1.76 2.04 -27.57
N VAL A 43 1.84 2.09 -26.24
CA VAL A 43 3.02 1.69 -25.48
C VAL A 43 2.58 0.79 -24.33
N PRO A 44 3.36 -0.23 -23.96
CA PRO A 44 3.04 -1.19 -22.89
C PRO A 44 3.20 -0.57 -21.49
N VAL A 45 2.65 0.62 -21.28
CA VAL A 45 2.73 1.36 -20.03
C VAL A 45 1.33 1.84 -19.66
N GLY A 46 1.02 1.84 -18.37
CA GLY A 46 -0.11 2.56 -17.80
C GLY A 46 0.34 3.45 -16.65
N ILE A 47 -0.37 4.54 -16.41
CA ILE A 47 -0.22 5.36 -15.20
C ILE A 47 -1.44 5.14 -14.31
N PHE A 48 -1.24 5.11 -13.00
CA PHE A 48 -2.32 4.91 -12.04
C PHE A 48 -2.20 5.83 -10.85
N ILE A 49 -3.36 6.21 -10.32
CA ILE A 49 -3.49 6.90 -9.04
C ILE A 49 -4.36 6.06 -8.12
N GLU A 50 -3.99 5.95 -6.86
CA GLU A 50 -4.73 5.18 -5.87
C GLU A 50 -4.84 5.87 -4.52
N LEU A 51 -5.93 5.58 -3.84
CA LEU A 51 -6.20 5.91 -2.46
C LEU A 51 -6.38 4.59 -1.70
N VAL A 52 -5.67 4.45 -0.60
CA VAL A 52 -5.57 3.20 0.16
C VAL A 52 -5.87 3.50 1.63
N PRO A 53 -7.15 3.45 2.02
CA PRO A 53 -7.54 3.25 3.41
C PRO A 53 -6.86 1.99 3.96
N ALA A 54 -6.16 2.15 5.08
CA ALA A 54 -5.49 1.08 5.80
C ALA A 54 -5.89 1.12 7.28
N LEU A 55 -6.15 -0.05 7.84
CA LEU A 55 -6.39 -0.25 9.25
C LEU A 55 -5.24 -1.08 9.80
N ARG A 56 -4.37 -0.45 10.58
CA ARG A 56 -3.38 -1.16 11.39
C ARG A 56 -4.13 -1.84 12.53
N ILE A 57 -3.80 -3.09 12.78
CA ILE A 57 -4.40 -3.91 13.85
C ILE A 57 -3.38 -4.12 14.98
N ILE A 58 -2.10 -4.26 14.64
CA ILE A 58 -1.01 -4.53 15.59
C ILE A 58 0.07 -3.45 15.43
N PRO A 59 0.64 -2.92 16.54
CA PRO A 59 0.31 -3.24 17.95
C PRO A 59 -1.04 -2.68 18.42
N ASP A 60 -1.48 -1.56 17.87
CA ASP A 60 -2.75 -0.90 18.19
C ASP A 60 -3.62 -0.73 16.94
N VAL A 61 -4.93 -0.59 17.17
CA VAL A 61 -5.88 -0.30 16.10
C VAL A 61 -5.79 1.18 15.73
N ASP A 62 -5.24 1.44 14.55
CA ASP A 62 -5.06 2.81 14.03
C ASP A 62 -5.45 2.88 12.56
N PHE A 63 -6.15 3.96 12.19
CA PHE A 63 -6.67 4.15 10.85
C PHE A 63 -5.83 5.17 10.08
N ASP A 64 -5.39 4.77 8.89
CA ASP A 64 -4.50 5.52 8.02
C ASP A 64 -5.09 5.60 6.61
N ILE A 65 -4.85 6.71 5.91
CA ILE A 65 -5.22 6.86 4.50
C ILE A 65 -3.96 7.20 3.74
N ARG A 66 -3.57 6.30 2.84
CA ARG A 66 -2.42 6.48 1.96
C ARG A 66 -2.86 6.80 0.55
N GLY A 67 -2.02 7.49 -0.19
CA GLY A 67 -2.25 7.76 -1.61
C GLY A 67 -0.98 7.52 -2.40
N GLY A 68 -1.13 7.06 -3.64
CA GLY A 68 -0.02 6.74 -4.53
C GLY A 68 -0.30 7.20 -5.95
N LEU A 69 0.75 7.68 -6.62
CA LEU A 69 0.80 7.89 -8.06
C LEU A 69 1.93 7.00 -8.60
N GLY A 70 1.64 6.21 -9.63
CA GLY A 70 2.61 5.26 -10.18
C GLY A 70 2.44 5.01 -11.66
N ALA A 71 3.34 4.21 -12.21
CA ALA A 71 3.28 3.68 -13.57
C ALA A 71 3.51 2.17 -13.55
N ARG A 72 2.84 1.43 -14.43
CA ARG A 72 2.95 -0.02 -14.59
C ARG A 72 3.35 -0.35 -16.01
N TYR A 73 4.37 -1.19 -16.17
CA TYR A 73 4.80 -1.71 -17.47
C TYR A 73 4.19 -3.10 -17.67
N TYR A 74 3.63 -3.35 -18.85
CA TYR A 74 2.96 -4.60 -19.23
C TYR A 74 3.83 -5.36 -20.24
N PHE A 75 4.47 -6.47 -19.82
CA PHE A 75 5.33 -7.29 -20.68
C PHE A 75 4.55 -8.30 -21.54
#